data_AF-A0A2D8LS30-F1
#
_entry.id   AF-A0A2D8LS30-F1
#
_cell.length_a   1.000
_cell.length_b   1.000
_cell.length_c   1.000
_cell.angle_alpha   90.00
_cell.angle_beta   90.00
_cell.angle_gamma   90.00
#
_symmetry.space_group_name_H-M   'P 1'
#
loop_
_entity.id
_entity.type
_entity.pdbx_description
1 polymer ?
#
loop_
_entity_poly.entity_id
_entity_poly.type
_entity_poly.pdbx_seq_one_letter_code
_entity_poly.pdbx_strand_id
1 'polypeptide(L)'
;TSVDPAAAIAVMSTRRDELEAAGRMDGAGARVVRSGDALTLLSTASAPNLRLDEHDLVHVGHVGLRLVIDREERVASLGPGVAASLRFGSAFAPGRFAELQLLTEDPRSVLDQLRSSEEERSVEVDAAFDRIEPLRYPFLVAIESSSLPRRVDED
;
A
#
# COMPACT_ATOMS: atom_id res chain seq x y z
N THR A 1 18.08 25.82 6.14
CA THR A 1 19.40 25.80 5.46
C THR A 1 19.30 24.88 4.27
N SER A 2 19.32 25.45 3.06
CA SER A 2 19.17 24.71 1.81
C SER A 2 20.44 23.89 1.56
N VAL A 3 20.34 22.57 1.65
CA VAL A 3 21.43 21.67 1.25
C VAL A 3 21.40 21.58 -0.27
N ASP A 4 22.57 21.75 -0.89
CA ASP A 4 22.76 21.62 -2.33
C ASP A 4 22.22 20.24 -2.80
N PRO A 5 21.27 20.18 -3.75
CA PRO A 5 20.74 18.93 -4.30
C PRO A 5 21.85 17.97 -4.78
N ALA A 6 22.98 18.49 -5.28
CA ALA A 6 24.11 17.66 -5.67
C ALA A 6 24.79 17.01 -4.45
N ALA A 7 24.86 17.71 -3.31
CA ALA A 7 25.36 17.17 -2.05
C ALA A 7 24.39 16.16 -1.43
N ALA A 8 23.07 16.38 -1.53
CA ALA A 8 22.05 15.42 -1.11
C ALA A 8 22.12 14.12 -1.93
N ILE A 9 22.27 14.23 -3.25
CA ILE A 9 22.43 13.09 -4.17
C ILE A 9 23.76 12.35 -3.90
N ALA A 10 24.85 13.08 -3.63
CA ALA A 10 26.13 12.48 -3.29
C ALA A 10 26.06 11.67 -1.99
N VAL A 11 25.38 12.19 -0.95
CA VAL A 11 25.19 11.48 0.34
C VAL A 11 24.36 10.21 0.18
N MET A 12 23.34 10.22 -0.69
CA MET A 12 22.52 9.04 -0.99
C MET A 12 23.31 7.96 -1.76
N SER A 13 24.30 8.36 -2.57
CA SER A 13 25.22 7.43 -3.26
C SER A 13 26.15 6.73 -2.27
N THR A 14 26.65 7.43 -1.25
CA THR A 14 27.56 6.86 -0.24
C THR A 14 26.92 5.70 0.52
N ARG A 15 25.61 5.79 0.79
CA ARG A 15 24.89 4.76 1.54
C ARG A 15 24.75 3.44 0.77
N ARG A 16 24.69 3.49 -0.57
CA ARG A 16 24.72 2.29 -1.41
C ARG A 16 26.06 1.58 -1.25
N ASP A 17 27.15 2.32 -1.39
CA ASP A 17 28.50 1.76 -1.35
C ASP A 17 28.83 1.18 0.03
N GLU A 18 28.34 1.78 1.12
CA GLU A 18 28.41 1.22 2.49
C GLU A 18 27.66 -0.11 2.64
N LEU A 19 26.49 -0.26 2.01
CA LEU A 19 25.67 -1.47 2.11
C LEU A 19 26.23 -2.62 1.25
N GLU A 20 26.86 -2.30 0.12
CA GLU A 20 27.65 -3.25 -0.67
C GLU A 20 28.90 -3.68 0.09
N ALA A 21 29.66 -2.73 0.66
CA ALA A 21 30.85 -3.02 1.46
C ALA A 21 30.55 -3.85 2.72
N ALA A 22 29.36 -3.67 3.31
CA ALA A 22 28.89 -4.46 4.45
C ALA A 22 28.35 -5.85 4.07
N GLY A 23 28.38 -6.24 2.78
CA GLY A 23 27.88 -7.54 2.31
C GLY A 23 26.38 -7.73 2.51
N ARG A 24 25.61 -6.63 2.58
CA ARG A 24 24.16 -6.64 2.84
C ARG A 24 23.33 -6.64 1.54
N MET A 25 24.00 -6.74 0.40
CA MET A 25 23.40 -6.80 -0.93
C MET A 25 23.91 -8.06 -1.64
N ASP A 26 23.01 -9.01 -1.92
CA ASP A 26 23.35 -10.23 -2.66
C ASP A 26 23.06 -10.08 -4.15
N GLY A 27 24.11 -10.25 -4.97
CA GLY A 27 24.02 -10.71 -6.36
C GLY A 27 23.57 -9.69 -7.41
N ALA A 28 24.05 -9.91 -8.64
CA ALA A 28 23.88 -9.04 -9.79
C ALA A 28 22.41 -8.85 -10.19
N GLY A 29 21.83 -7.72 -9.81
CA GLY A 29 20.68 -7.12 -10.47
C GLY A 29 19.31 -7.59 -9.97
N ALA A 30 18.44 -6.60 -9.72
CA ALA A 30 16.99 -6.73 -9.56
C ALA A 30 16.46 -7.29 -8.23
N ARG A 31 16.70 -6.58 -7.13
CA ARG A 31 15.58 -6.20 -6.26
C ARG A 31 15.56 -4.69 -6.09
N VAL A 32 14.62 -4.09 -6.83
CA VAL A 32 14.35 -2.66 -6.90
C VAL A 32 13.98 -2.16 -5.49
N VAL A 33 14.96 -1.65 -4.76
CA VAL A 33 14.69 -0.64 -3.72
C VAL A 33 14.71 0.71 -4.45
N ARG A 34 13.66 1.00 -5.22
CA ARG A 34 13.49 2.33 -5.84
C ARG A 34 12.03 2.71 -5.72
N SER A 35 11.62 3.18 -4.55
CA SER A 35 10.38 3.96 -4.35
C SER A 35 10.27 4.53 -2.94
N GLY A 36 11.38 4.75 -2.22
CA GLY A 36 11.32 5.47 -0.93
C GLY A 36 10.68 6.85 -1.06
N ASP A 37 10.81 7.47 -2.25
CA ASP A 37 10.30 8.81 -2.57
C ASP A 37 9.27 8.79 -3.72
N ALA A 38 8.66 7.65 -4.05
CA ALA A 38 7.72 7.57 -5.17
C ALA A 38 6.35 8.18 -4.86
N LEU A 39 6.00 8.17 -3.58
CA LEU A 39 4.72 8.62 -3.06
C LEU A 39 4.96 9.61 -1.91
N THR A 40 4.34 10.78 -2.00
CA THR A 40 4.32 11.78 -0.93
C THR A 40 3.01 11.64 -0.18
N LEU A 41 3.05 11.42 1.14
CA LEU A 41 1.85 11.49 1.98
C LEU A 41 1.31 12.94 1.96
N LEU A 42 0.07 13.12 1.51
CA LEU A 42 -0.57 14.43 1.35
C LEU A 42 -1.54 14.73 2.49
N SER A 43 -2.28 13.72 2.94
CA SER A 43 -3.23 13.86 4.04
C SER A 43 -3.59 12.51 4.63
N THR A 44 -4.12 12.56 5.84
CA THR A 44 -4.60 11.39 6.56
C THR A 44 -5.97 11.69 7.16
N ALA A 45 -6.77 10.65 7.36
CA ALA A 45 -8.02 10.71 8.09
C ALA A 45 -8.13 9.48 8.98
N SER A 46 -8.64 9.64 10.19
CA SER A 46 -8.81 8.54 11.15
C SER A 46 -10.09 8.70 11.94
N ALA A 47 -10.68 7.57 12.34
CA ALA A 47 -11.89 7.58 13.12
C ALA A 47 -11.66 8.33 14.45
N PRO A 48 -12.48 9.35 14.81
CA PRO A 48 -12.20 10.24 15.94
C PRO A 48 -12.03 9.54 17.29
N ASN A 49 -12.66 8.38 17.47
CA ASN A 49 -12.57 7.56 18.68
C ASN A 49 -11.19 6.91 18.87
N LEU A 50 -10.40 6.77 17.81
CA LEU A 50 -9.07 6.15 17.87
C LEU A 50 -7.99 7.15 18.33
N ARG A 51 -8.21 8.46 18.13
CA ARG A 51 -7.27 9.54 18.54
C ARG A 51 -5.84 9.33 18.05
N LEU A 52 -5.69 8.83 16.82
CA LEU A 52 -4.40 8.50 16.23
C LEU A 52 -3.86 9.68 15.43
N ASP A 53 -2.55 9.91 15.53
CA ASP A 53 -1.84 10.77 14.60
C ASP A 53 -1.40 10.00 13.34
N GLU A 54 -0.82 10.72 12.38
CA GLU A 54 -0.42 10.17 11.07
C GLU A 54 0.62 9.03 11.15
N HIS A 55 1.45 9.00 12.19
CA HIS A 55 2.48 7.98 12.39
C HIS A 55 1.87 6.68 12.91
N ASP A 56 0.76 6.76 13.64
CA ASP A 56 0.10 5.61 14.24
C ASP A 56 -0.86 4.90 13.28
N LEU A 57 -1.28 5.54 12.18
CA LEU A 57 -2.29 4.99 11.28
C LEU A 57 -1.86 3.68 10.62
N VAL A 58 -0.57 3.53 10.35
CA VAL A 58 -0.02 2.29 9.76
C VAL A 58 -0.11 1.08 10.71
N HIS A 59 -0.36 1.34 12.00
CA HIS A 59 -0.49 0.31 13.03
C HIS A 59 -1.94 -0.02 13.39
N VAL A 60 -2.91 0.63 12.75
CA VAL A 60 -4.34 0.36 12.98
C VAL A 60 -4.66 -1.08 12.59
N GLY A 61 -5.25 -1.80 13.54
CA GLY A 61 -5.83 -3.11 13.29
C GLY A 61 -6.92 -3.01 12.23
N HIS A 62 -6.71 -3.70 11.10
CA HIS A 62 -7.64 -3.77 9.99
C HIS A 62 -7.84 -5.24 9.60
N VAL A 63 -8.98 -5.55 8.99
CA VAL A 63 -9.28 -6.87 8.43
C VAL A 63 -9.16 -6.89 6.91
N GLY A 64 -9.01 -5.72 6.29
CA GLY A 64 -8.75 -5.56 4.87
C GLY A 64 -8.19 -4.17 4.55
N LEU A 65 -7.77 -4.01 3.30
CA LEU A 65 -7.26 -2.78 2.73
C LEU A 65 -8.00 -2.49 1.42
N ARG A 66 -8.26 -1.22 1.14
CA ARG A 66 -8.70 -0.77 -0.19
C ARG A 66 -7.74 0.27 -0.72
N LEU A 67 -7.26 0.06 -1.94
CA LEU A 67 -6.43 0.99 -2.69
C LEU A 67 -7.27 1.61 -3.79
N VAL A 68 -7.40 2.93 -3.76
CA VAL A 68 -8.05 3.72 -4.81
C VAL A 68 -7.00 4.58 -5.51
N ILE A 69 -6.94 4.55 -6.83
CA ILE A 69 -6.12 5.47 -7.63
C ILE A 69 -7.06 6.30 -8.50
N ASP A 70 -6.89 7.62 -8.46
CA ASP A 70 -7.71 8.57 -9.20
C ASP A 70 -6.84 9.78 -9.64
N ARG A 71 -7.49 10.76 -10.27
CA ARG A 71 -6.86 12.03 -10.70
C ARG A 71 -7.34 13.26 -9.91
N GLU A 72 -8.04 13.05 -8.81
CA GLU A 72 -8.70 14.12 -8.07
C GLU A 72 -7.85 14.59 -6.88
N GLU A 73 -7.52 15.87 -6.87
CA GLU A 73 -6.85 16.48 -5.73
C GLU A 73 -7.85 16.66 -4.58
N ARG A 74 -7.68 15.85 -3.54
CA ARG A 74 -8.56 15.83 -2.36
C ARG A 74 -7.83 15.30 -1.14
N VAL A 75 -8.43 15.56 0.01
CA VAL A 75 -7.98 15.00 1.29
C VAL A 75 -8.45 13.55 1.45
N ALA A 76 -7.71 12.79 2.26
CA ALA A 76 -8.12 11.47 2.72
C ALA A 76 -9.52 11.54 3.32
N SER A 77 -10.35 10.53 3.02
CA SER A 77 -11.74 10.49 3.44
C SER A 77 -12.03 9.22 4.22
N LEU A 78 -12.94 9.34 5.19
CA LEU A 78 -13.53 8.18 5.84
C LEU A 78 -14.83 7.82 5.14
N GLY A 79 -15.14 6.53 5.17
CA GLY A 79 -16.41 5.98 4.74
C GLY A 79 -16.86 4.88 5.68
N PRO A 80 -18.02 4.26 5.40
CA PRO A 80 -18.49 3.09 6.13
C PRO A 80 -17.41 2.00 6.19
N GLY A 81 -17.13 1.50 7.40
CA GLY A 81 -16.13 0.47 7.63
C GLY A 81 -14.66 0.89 7.44
N VAL A 82 -14.36 2.19 7.25
CA VAL A 82 -12.98 2.70 7.14
C VAL A 82 -12.53 3.29 8.47
N ALA A 83 -11.56 2.66 9.13
CA ALA A 83 -11.00 3.19 10.39
C ALA A 83 -9.94 4.28 10.18
N ALA A 84 -9.20 4.19 9.07
CA ALA A 84 -8.20 5.17 8.71
C ALA A 84 -7.99 5.19 7.19
N SER A 85 -7.57 6.34 6.69
CA SER A 85 -7.24 6.55 5.28
C SER A 85 -5.97 7.38 5.15
N LEU A 86 -5.11 6.99 4.21
CA LEU A 86 -3.86 7.67 3.88
C LEU A 86 -3.86 8.03 2.40
N ARG A 87 -3.68 9.32 2.10
CA ARG A 87 -3.69 9.85 0.74
C ARG A 87 -2.28 10.21 0.31
N PHE A 88 -1.90 9.74 -0.87
CA PHE A 88 -0.57 9.91 -1.44
C PHE A 88 -0.63 10.56 -2.82
N GLY A 89 0.34 11.45 -3.12
CA GLY A 89 0.60 11.96 -4.46
C GLY A 89 1.79 11.23 -5.07
N SER A 90 1.73 10.94 -6.37
CA SER A 90 2.85 10.31 -7.08
C SER A 90 3.89 11.33 -7.53
N ALA A 91 5.16 11.12 -7.15
CA ALA A 91 6.29 11.91 -7.64
C ALA A 91 6.57 11.66 -9.13
N PHE A 92 6.23 10.47 -9.64
CA PHE A 92 6.51 10.06 -11.02
C PHE A 92 5.32 10.20 -11.97
N ALA A 93 4.13 10.43 -11.43
CA ALA A 93 2.92 10.67 -12.21
C ALA A 93 2.13 11.85 -11.63
N PRO A 94 2.53 13.10 -11.94
CA PRO A 94 1.83 14.29 -11.46
C PRO A 94 0.34 14.26 -11.81
N GLY A 95 -0.51 14.67 -10.88
CA GLY A 95 -1.96 14.62 -11.02
C GLY A 95 -2.57 13.22 -10.87
N ARG A 96 -1.77 12.22 -10.46
CA ARG A 96 -2.28 10.93 -9.97
C ARG A 96 -2.06 10.80 -8.49
N PHE A 97 -3.06 10.22 -7.85
CA PHE A 97 -3.10 10.09 -6.41
C PHE A 97 -3.56 8.70 -6.02
N ALA A 98 -2.99 8.16 -4.96
CA ALA A 98 -3.38 6.89 -4.36
C ALA A 98 -3.99 7.15 -2.99
N GLU A 99 -5.07 6.46 -2.63
CA GLU A 99 -5.61 6.44 -1.29
C GLU A 99 -5.65 5.00 -0.77
N LEU A 100 -5.02 4.78 0.39
CA LEU A 100 -5.04 3.52 1.10
C LEU A 100 -6.03 3.63 2.27
N GLN A 101 -7.10 2.87 2.22
CA GLN A 101 -8.14 2.81 3.25
C GLN A 101 -8.00 1.52 4.07
N LEU A 102 -7.97 1.65 5.39
CA LEU A 102 -7.86 0.56 6.35
C LEU A 102 -9.27 0.15 6.80
N LEU A 103 -9.68 -1.07 6.45
CA LEU A 103 -11.04 -1.54 6.65
C LEU A 103 -11.19 -2.31 7.96
N THR A 104 -12.24 -2.01 8.74
CA THR A 104 -12.60 -2.75 9.96
C THR A 104 -13.53 -3.92 9.70
N GLU A 105 -14.05 -4.02 8.48
CA GLU A 105 -14.98 -5.05 8.03
C GLU A 105 -14.45 -5.76 6.79
N ASP A 106 -14.98 -6.95 6.50
CA ASP A 106 -14.64 -7.70 5.28
C ASP A 106 -14.89 -6.78 4.06
N PRO A 107 -13.90 -6.62 3.16
CA PRO A 107 -14.08 -5.79 1.97
C PRO A 107 -15.37 -6.09 1.20
N ARG A 108 -15.77 -7.37 1.11
CA ARG A 108 -16.99 -7.81 0.40
C ARG A 108 -18.27 -7.20 0.97
N SER A 109 -18.27 -6.81 2.24
CA SER A 109 -19.42 -6.24 2.94
C SER A 109 -19.55 -4.72 2.76
N VAL A 110 -18.46 -4.03 2.46
CA VAL A 110 -18.42 -2.54 2.45
C VAL A 110 -18.11 -1.94 1.08
N LEU A 111 -17.57 -2.71 0.14
CA LEU A 111 -17.12 -2.19 -1.15
C LEU A 111 -18.21 -1.57 -2.00
N ASP A 112 -19.40 -2.17 -2.08
CA ASP A 112 -20.48 -1.62 -2.90
C ASP A 112 -20.96 -0.28 -2.36
N GLN A 113 -21.04 -0.16 -1.03
CA GLN A 113 -21.39 1.11 -0.38
C GLN A 113 -20.30 2.17 -0.60
N LEU A 114 -19.03 1.80 -0.42
CA LEU A 114 -17.90 2.70 -0.69
C LEU A 114 -17.92 3.15 -2.15
N ARG A 115 -18.10 2.24 -3.12
CA ARG A 115 -18.19 2.53 -4.56
C ARG A 115 -19.35 3.46 -4.92
N SER A 116 -20.51 3.28 -4.29
CA SER A 116 -21.65 4.16 -4.50
C SER A 116 -21.34 5.62 -4.11
N SER A 117 -20.52 5.81 -3.07
CA SER A 117 -20.03 7.15 -2.67
C SER A 117 -18.97 7.74 -3.62
N GLU A 118 -18.59 6.98 -4.66
CA GLU A 118 -17.59 7.37 -5.66
C GLU A 118 -18.17 7.44 -7.07
N GLU A 119 -19.49 7.33 -7.26
CA GLU A 119 -20.13 7.20 -8.58
C GLU A 119 -19.81 8.33 -9.58
N GLU A 120 -19.52 9.54 -9.08
CA GLU A 120 -19.15 10.68 -9.92
C GLU A 120 -17.63 10.81 -10.15
N ARG A 121 -16.82 9.96 -9.51
CA ARG A 121 -15.35 10.08 -9.49
C ARG A 121 -14.68 9.36 -10.65
N SER A 122 -13.60 9.97 -11.14
CA SER A 122 -12.75 9.36 -12.17
C SER A 122 -11.73 8.40 -11.55
N VAL A 123 -12.23 7.25 -11.07
CA VAL A 123 -11.40 6.20 -10.46
C VAL A 123 -10.72 5.36 -11.55
N GLU A 124 -9.40 5.32 -11.52
CA GLU A 124 -8.58 4.50 -12.42
C GLU A 124 -8.36 3.09 -11.88
N VAL A 125 -8.21 2.97 -10.55
CA VAL A 125 -8.01 1.69 -9.86
C VAL A 125 -8.85 1.70 -8.59
N ASP A 126 -9.60 0.62 -8.37
CA ASP A 126 -10.23 0.30 -7.10
C ASP A 126 -9.98 -1.18 -6.81
N ALA A 127 -9.03 -1.44 -5.92
CA ALA A 127 -8.62 -2.77 -5.55
C ALA A 127 -8.74 -2.97 -4.05
N ALA A 128 -9.37 -4.07 -3.64
CA ALA A 128 -9.46 -4.45 -2.24
C ALA A 128 -8.69 -5.73 -1.97
N PHE A 129 -8.08 -5.78 -0.81
CA PHE A 129 -7.23 -6.87 -0.36
C PHE A 129 -7.69 -7.29 1.03
N ASP A 130 -7.98 -8.57 1.20
CA ASP A 130 -8.15 -9.14 2.54
C ASP A 130 -6.83 -8.96 3.33
N ARG A 131 -6.91 -8.86 4.66
CA ARG A 131 -5.71 -8.89 5.49
C ARG A 131 -4.91 -10.16 5.17
N ILE A 132 -3.69 -9.98 4.71
CA ILE A 132 -2.72 -11.08 4.61
C ILE A 132 -2.35 -11.44 6.05
N GLU A 133 -2.98 -12.46 6.61
CA GLU A 133 -2.50 -13.11 7.82
C GLU A 133 -1.31 -14.00 7.40
N PRO A 134 -0.06 -13.65 7.74
CA PRO A 134 1.12 -14.33 7.18
C PRO A 134 1.21 -15.82 7.54
N LEU A 135 0.34 -16.29 8.45
CA LEU A 135 0.27 -17.67 8.93
C LEU A 135 -1.09 -18.34 8.62
N ARG A 136 -2.01 -17.62 7.96
CA ARG A 136 -3.31 -18.16 7.56
C ARG A 136 -3.40 -18.05 6.05
N TYR A 137 -3.06 -19.15 5.41
CA TYR A 137 -3.12 -19.34 3.96
C TYR A 137 -4.41 -20.08 3.62
N PRO A 138 -5.55 -19.39 3.36
CA PRO A 138 -6.80 -20.07 3.02
C PRO A 138 -6.68 -20.91 1.74
N PHE A 139 -5.77 -20.55 0.84
CA PHE A 139 -5.47 -21.36 -0.34
C PHE A 139 -4.71 -22.66 -0.02
N LEU A 140 -4.04 -22.76 1.13
CA LEU A 140 -3.34 -23.99 1.53
C LEU A 140 -4.35 -25.11 1.76
N VAL A 141 -5.44 -24.81 2.49
CA VAL A 141 -6.55 -25.75 2.67
C VAL A 141 -7.23 -26.07 1.34
N ALA A 142 -7.37 -25.07 0.46
CA ALA A 142 -7.93 -25.28 -0.88
C ALA A 142 -7.03 -26.17 -1.76
N ILE A 143 -5.70 -26.07 -1.64
CA ILE A 143 -4.75 -26.96 -2.32
C ILE A 143 -4.79 -28.36 -1.71
N GLU A 144 -4.84 -28.48 -0.38
CA GLU A 144 -4.90 -29.77 0.31
C GLU A 144 -6.18 -30.56 0.00
N SER A 145 -7.30 -29.84 -0.16
CA SER A 145 -8.62 -30.40 -0.50
C SER A 145 -8.94 -30.39 -2.00
N SER A 146 -8.03 -29.89 -2.82
CA SER A 146 -8.19 -29.84 -4.28
C SER A 146 -8.25 -31.24 -4.89
N SER A 147 -9.07 -31.38 -5.93
CA SER A 147 -9.13 -32.57 -6.79
C SER A 147 -8.00 -32.63 -7.83
N LEU A 148 -7.11 -31.63 -7.85
CA LEU A 148 -5.97 -31.61 -8.76
C LEU A 148 -4.96 -32.72 -8.40
N PRO A 149 -4.30 -33.31 -9.40
CA PRO A 149 -3.26 -34.31 -9.17
C PRO A 149 -2.15 -33.74 -8.26
N ARG A 150 -1.82 -34.47 -7.18
CA ARG A 150 -0.76 -34.07 -6.23
C ARG A 150 0.65 -34.14 -6.82
N ARG A 151 0.80 -34.81 -7.95
CA ARG A 151 2.03 -34.90 -8.74
C ARG A 151 1.65 -34.68 -10.19
N VAL A 152 2.42 -33.84 -10.88
CA VAL A 152 2.43 -33.79 -12.33
C VAL A 152 3.49 -34.81 -12.73
N ASP A 153 3.11 -35.81 -13.52
CA ASP A 153 4.10 -36.74 -14.07
C ASP A 153 5.04 -35.94 -14.97
N GLU A 154 6.34 -36.11 -14.76
CA GLU A 154 7.36 -35.51 -15.62
C GLU A 154 7.37 -36.29 -16.95
N ASP A 155 6.83 -35.69 -18.00
CA ASP A 155 7.07 -36.09 -19.40
C ASP A 155 8.42 -35.55 -19.91
#